data_AF-A0A5E4SBB2-F1
#
_entry.id   AF-A0A5E4SBB2-F1
#
_cell.length_a   1.000
_cell.length_b   1.000
_cell.length_c   1.000
_cell.angle_alpha   90.00
_cell.angle_beta   90.00
_cell.angle_gamma   90.00
#
_symmetry.space_group_name_H-M   'P 1'
#
loop_
_entity.id
_entity.type
_entity.pdbx_description
1 polymer ?
#
loop_
_entity_poly.entity_id
_entity_poly.type
_entity_poly.pdbx_seq_one_letter_code
_entity_poly.pdbx_strand_id
1 'polypeptide(L)'
;MRDPWAKTLLAPDGARRFLAGRASYGDSGRINFVTLVAECILAAPDISVRASVASPRKASQIRSAANRLHNTVADVADLTHVTRDPGFQSGLESLRHWSPPPERSSGSQKGHPERRAFIEYVAMRFYENFRDIHTEAVGEIVMQVWPDTQDRTVRNVLSAKRRAELIKEFESGQRRRDGADTVTQIALARMKTDRGIQTLVAEEDRVVAAILQLDPTKGDTELRKALLAVVAARTSSALAQQKASI
;
A
#
# COMPACT_ATOMS: atom_id res chain seq x y z
N MET A 1 -23.28 -21.40 4.75
CA MET A 1 -22.72 -20.45 5.75
C MET A 1 -23.50 -20.52 7.05
N ARG A 2 -22.84 -20.91 8.15
CA ARG A 2 -23.50 -21.21 9.45
C ARG A 2 -23.45 -20.07 10.47
N ASP A 3 -22.51 -19.13 10.29
CA ASP A 3 -22.28 -18.00 11.19
C ASP A 3 -23.50 -17.05 11.25
N PRO A 4 -24.04 -16.75 12.46
CA PRO A 4 -25.21 -15.87 12.62
C PRO A 4 -24.95 -14.42 12.20
N TRP A 5 -23.75 -13.90 12.42
CA TRP A 5 -23.39 -12.53 12.06
C TRP A 5 -23.31 -12.37 10.54
N ALA A 6 -22.69 -13.32 9.85
CA ALA A 6 -22.67 -13.33 8.39
C ALA A 6 -24.08 -13.41 7.79
N LYS A 7 -25.00 -14.15 8.41
CA LYS A 7 -26.42 -14.17 8.00
C LYS A 7 -27.08 -12.81 8.16
N THR A 8 -26.82 -12.10 9.26
CA THR A 8 -27.35 -10.75 9.48
C THR A 8 -26.88 -9.77 8.42
N LEU A 9 -25.62 -9.85 7.98
CA LEU A 9 -25.09 -8.99 6.91
C LEU A 9 -25.68 -9.28 5.52
N LEU A 10 -26.26 -10.47 5.33
CA LEU A 10 -26.84 -10.91 4.06
C LEU A 10 -28.37 -10.88 4.04
N ALA A 11 -29.00 -10.65 5.17
CA ALA A 11 -30.44 -10.51 5.30
C ALA A 11 -31.03 -9.28 4.56
N PRO A 12 -30.35 -8.11 4.51
CA PRO A 12 -30.87 -6.92 3.85
C PRO A 12 -31.23 -7.15 2.37
N ASP A 13 -32.24 -6.43 1.88
CA ASP A 13 -32.81 -6.63 0.53
C ASP A 13 -31.81 -6.28 -0.57
N GLY A 14 -31.04 -5.20 -0.39
CA GLY A 14 -30.01 -4.75 -1.32
C GLY A 14 -28.88 -5.77 -1.46
N ALA A 15 -28.41 -6.33 -0.36
CA ALA A 15 -27.43 -7.43 -0.34
C ALA A 15 -27.98 -8.66 -1.08
N ARG A 16 -29.23 -9.06 -0.81
CA ARG A 16 -29.87 -10.19 -1.49
C ARG A 16 -30.04 -9.96 -2.99
N ARG A 17 -30.55 -8.80 -3.41
CA ARG A 17 -30.74 -8.45 -4.83
C ARG A 17 -29.42 -8.40 -5.57
N PHE A 18 -28.41 -7.78 -4.98
CA PHE A 18 -27.06 -7.72 -5.56
C PHE A 18 -26.50 -9.13 -5.83
N LEU A 19 -26.59 -10.02 -4.84
CA LEU A 19 -26.06 -11.37 -4.95
C LEU A 19 -26.93 -12.27 -5.85
N ALA A 20 -28.25 -12.08 -5.87
CA ALA A 20 -29.17 -12.83 -6.71
C ALA A 20 -29.00 -12.50 -8.21
N GLY A 21 -28.70 -11.24 -8.54
CA GLY A 21 -28.42 -10.82 -9.91
C GLY A 21 -27.15 -11.41 -10.52
N ARG A 22 -26.36 -12.16 -9.73
CA ARG A 22 -25.04 -12.69 -10.11
C ARG A 22 -24.98 -14.18 -9.79
N ALA A 23 -25.76 -14.97 -10.53
CA ALA A 23 -25.88 -16.43 -10.36
C ALA A 23 -24.52 -17.17 -10.28
N SER A 24 -23.46 -16.61 -10.85
CA SER A 24 -22.09 -17.16 -10.84
C SER A 24 -21.35 -17.02 -9.50
N TYR A 25 -21.83 -16.22 -8.55
CA TYR A 25 -21.11 -15.97 -7.31
C TYR A 25 -21.20 -17.10 -6.28
N GLY A 26 -22.28 -17.88 -6.28
CA GLY A 26 -22.46 -18.97 -5.31
C GLY A 26 -22.13 -18.56 -3.86
N ASP A 27 -21.43 -19.43 -3.14
CA ASP A 27 -20.96 -19.13 -1.78
C ASP A 27 -19.72 -18.23 -1.73
N SER A 28 -18.88 -18.21 -2.78
CA SER A 28 -17.67 -17.39 -2.80
C SER A 28 -17.97 -15.90 -2.86
N GLY A 29 -18.95 -15.46 -3.65
CA GLY A 29 -19.35 -14.06 -3.66
C GLY A 29 -20.09 -13.62 -2.39
N ARG A 30 -20.78 -14.54 -1.71
CA ARG A 30 -21.37 -14.27 -0.38
C ARG A 30 -20.27 -14.05 0.67
N ILE A 31 -19.24 -14.90 0.68
CA ILE A 31 -18.07 -14.73 1.55
C ILE A 31 -17.39 -13.40 1.24
N ASN A 32 -17.14 -13.11 -0.04
CA ASN A 32 -16.48 -11.87 -0.45
C ASN A 32 -17.27 -10.63 -0.04
N PHE A 33 -18.61 -10.69 -0.17
CA PHE A 33 -19.48 -9.61 0.28
C PHE A 33 -19.37 -9.39 1.78
N VAL A 34 -19.49 -10.45 2.59
CA VAL A 34 -19.37 -10.37 4.06
C VAL A 34 -18.00 -9.82 4.47
N THR A 35 -16.91 -10.29 3.85
CA THR A 35 -15.56 -9.77 4.08
C THR A 35 -15.47 -8.28 3.75
N LEU A 36 -15.99 -7.85 2.59
CA LEU A 36 -16.01 -6.44 2.21
C LEU A 36 -16.79 -5.59 3.22
N VAL A 37 -17.96 -6.05 3.68
CA VAL A 37 -18.75 -5.32 4.69
C VAL A 37 -17.96 -5.20 5.99
N ALA A 38 -17.32 -6.29 6.44
CA ALA A 38 -16.47 -6.29 7.64
C ALA A 38 -15.34 -5.27 7.53
N GLU A 39 -14.58 -5.29 6.43
CA GLU A 39 -13.49 -4.35 6.16
C GLU A 39 -13.98 -2.91 6.16
N CYS A 40 -15.14 -2.65 5.55
CA CYS A 40 -15.71 -1.30 5.52
C CYS A 40 -16.07 -0.81 6.93
N ILE A 41 -16.73 -1.65 7.74
CA ILE A 41 -17.09 -1.28 9.11
C ILE A 41 -15.83 -0.99 9.94
N LEU A 42 -14.80 -1.82 9.82
CA LEU A 42 -13.53 -1.64 10.53
C LEU A 42 -12.75 -0.39 10.08
N ALA A 43 -12.88 0.02 8.81
CA ALA A 43 -12.23 1.21 8.27
C ALA A 43 -12.96 2.52 8.61
N ALA A 44 -14.21 2.46 9.11
CA ALA A 44 -15.03 3.66 9.33
C ALA A 44 -14.40 4.71 10.29
N PRO A 45 -13.75 4.35 11.40
CA PRO A 45 -13.07 5.31 12.27
C PRO A 45 -11.95 6.07 11.54
N ASP A 46 -11.12 5.35 10.79
CA ASP A 46 -10.01 5.93 10.02
C ASP A 46 -10.51 6.87 8.92
N ILE A 47 -11.62 6.52 8.28
CA ILE A 47 -12.25 7.36 7.24
C ILE A 47 -12.83 8.63 7.86
N SER A 48 -13.41 8.54 9.05
CA SER A 48 -13.92 9.71 9.77
C SER A 48 -12.79 10.68 10.10
N VAL A 49 -11.66 10.15 10.57
CA VAL A 49 -10.44 10.95 10.79
C VAL A 49 -9.91 11.56 9.49
N ARG A 50 -9.87 10.82 8.38
CA ARG A 50 -9.39 11.32 7.08
C ARG A 50 -10.33 12.36 6.46
N ALA A 51 -11.64 12.17 6.56
CA ALA A 51 -12.63 13.12 6.10
C ALA A 51 -12.62 14.43 6.92
N SER A 52 -12.16 14.34 8.17
CA SER A 52 -11.87 15.48 9.04
C SER A 52 -10.55 16.20 8.70
N VAL A 53 -9.80 15.79 7.67
CA VAL A 53 -8.50 16.37 7.28
C VAL A 53 -8.59 16.95 5.86
N ALA A 54 -8.23 18.19 5.56
CA ALA A 54 -7.70 19.28 6.36
C ALA A 54 -8.36 20.58 5.91
N SER A 55 -8.89 21.35 6.86
CA SER A 55 -9.14 22.76 6.59
C SER A 55 -7.85 23.41 6.09
N PRO A 56 -7.94 24.47 5.27
CA PRO A 56 -6.77 25.25 4.85
C PRO A 56 -5.83 25.63 6.01
N ARG A 57 -6.42 25.81 7.21
CA ARG A 57 -5.70 26.04 8.48
C ARG A 57 -4.82 24.85 8.89
N LYS A 58 -5.34 23.63 8.87
CA LYS A 58 -4.57 22.42 9.24
C LYS A 58 -3.48 22.11 8.21
N ALA A 59 -3.70 22.41 6.93
CA ALA A 59 -2.66 22.35 5.91
C ALA A 59 -1.55 23.39 6.11
N SER A 60 -1.92 24.62 6.47
CA SER A 60 -0.94 25.65 6.85
C SER A 60 -0.11 25.23 8.07
N GLN A 61 -0.74 24.62 9.08
CA GLN A 61 -0.05 24.09 10.26
C GLN A 61 0.93 22.97 9.90
N ILE A 62 0.55 22.02 9.04
CA ILE A 62 1.42 20.93 8.57
C ILE A 62 2.64 21.51 7.85
N ARG A 63 2.45 22.45 6.92
CA ARG A 63 3.55 23.11 6.21
C ARG A 63 4.48 23.87 7.16
N SER A 64 3.91 24.60 8.12
CA SER A 64 4.70 25.31 9.13
C SER A 64 5.49 24.36 10.03
N ALA A 65 4.90 23.24 10.44
CA ALA A 65 5.59 22.20 11.22
C ALA A 65 6.71 21.53 10.41
N ALA A 66 6.47 21.20 9.14
CA ALA A 66 7.49 20.62 8.25
C ALA A 66 8.66 21.58 8.01
N ASN A 67 8.40 22.88 7.81
CA ASN A 67 9.45 23.89 7.68
C ASN A 67 10.26 24.06 8.97
N ARG A 68 9.60 24.07 10.14
CA ARG A 68 10.31 24.11 11.43
C ARG A 68 11.19 22.89 11.63
N LEU A 69 10.66 21.70 11.34
CA LEU A 69 11.41 20.46 11.42
C LEU A 69 12.62 20.50 10.49
N HIS A 70 12.46 20.92 9.24
CA HIS A 70 13.58 21.07 8.30
C HIS A 70 14.71 21.96 8.86
N ASN A 71 14.35 23.11 9.43
CA ASN A 71 15.33 24.05 9.98
C ASN A 71 16.01 23.50 11.24
N THR A 72 15.26 22.92 12.17
CA THR A 72 15.83 22.36 13.42
C THR A 72 16.78 21.20 13.13
N VAL A 73 16.47 20.42 12.12
CA VAL A 73 17.17 19.17 11.80
C VAL A 73 18.44 19.41 10.97
N ALA A 74 18.54 20.54 10.28
CA ALA A 74 19.74 20.97 9.57
C ALA A 74 20.93 21.26 10.52
N ASP A 75 20.64 21.68 11.75
CA ASP A 75 21.65 22.15 12.71
C ASP A 75 22.14 21.04 13.68
N VAL A 76 21.55 19.84 13.65
CA VAL A 76 21.90 18.76 14.59
C VAL A 76 22.83 17.75 13.92
N ALA A 77 24.12 17.85 14.24
CA ALA A 77 25.18 17.00 13.69
C ALA A 77 24.90 15.49 13.87
N ASP A 78 24.34 15.09 15.01
CA ASP A 78 24.08 13.68 15.36
C ASP A 78 22.95 13.03 14.54
N LEU A 79 22.08 13.84 13.94
CA LEU A 79 20.96 13.35 13.12
C LEU A 79 21.33 13.24 11.63
N THR A 80 22.53 13.66 11.22
CA THR A 80 22.94 13.74 9.81
C THR A 80 22.70 12.47 8.99
N HIS A 81 22.75 11.28 9.59
CA HIS A 81 22.50 10.03 8.86
C HIS A 81 21.01 9.81 8.52
N VAL A 82 20.08 10.07 9.46
CA VAL A 82 18.62 9.97 9.23
C VAL A 82 18.15 11.10 8.33
N THR A 83 18.76 12.26 8.48
CA THR A 83 18.29 13.48 7.82
C THR A 83 18.83 13.59 6.42
N ARG A 84 19.91 12.89 6.08
CA ARG A 84 20.36 12.70 4.70
C ARG A 84 19.69 11.51 4.00
N ASP A 85 18.87 10.74 4.71
CA ASP A 85 18.12 9.67 4.07
C ASP A 85 17.21 10.24 2.97
N PRO A 86 17.29 9.73 1.73
CA PRO A 86 16.49 10.23 0.61
C PRO A 86 14.99 10.08 0.85
N GLY A 87 14.56 9.04 1.57
CA GLY A 87 13.16 8.82 1.92
C GLY A 87 12.65 9.86 2.92
N PHE A 88 13.45 10.16 3.95
CA PHE A 88 13.15 11.23 4.91
C PHE A 88 13.04 12.59 4.23
N GLN A 89 14.02 12.96 3.41
CA GLN A 89 14.02 14.26 2.70
C GLN A 89 12.85 14.36 1.72
N SER A 90 12.57 13.31 0.97
CA SER A 90 11.42 13.25 0.05
C SER A 90 10.08 13.39 0.78
N GLY A 91 9.93 12.71 1.93
CA GLY A 91 8.75 12.81 2.78
C GLY A 91 8.59 14.21 3.38
N LEU A 92 9.67 14.81 3.86
CA LEU A 92 9.68 16.16 4.42
C LEU A 92 9.33 17.21 3.37
N GLU A 93 9.90 17.10 2.17
CA GLU A 93 9.60 17.99 1.05
C GLU A 93 8.14 17.86 0.61
N SER A 94 7.63 16.62 0.57
CA SER A 94 6.21 16.34 0.31
C SER A 94 5.27 17.01 1.33
N LEU A 95 5.68 17.07 2.62
CA LEU A 95 4.92 17.74 3.68
C LEU A 95 5.01 19.27 3.59
N ARG A 96 6.15 19.83 3.18
CA ARG A 96 6.34 21.28 2.97
C ARG A 96 5.48 21.81 1.82
N HIS A 97 5.29 20.99 0.80
CA HIS A 97 4.44 21.30 -0.36
C HIS A 97 3.06 20.69 -0.28
N TRP A 98 2.72 20.11 0.87
CA TRP A 98 1.42 19.49 1.05
C TRP A 98 0.32 20.52 0.91
N SER A 99 -0.46 20.39 -0.15
CA SER A 99 -1.74 21.05 -0.30
C SER A 99 -2.83 20.08 0.15
N PRO A 100 -3.86 20.58 0.85
CA PRO A 100 -5.05 19.76 1.01
C PRO A 100 -5.56 19.42 -0.39
N PRO A 101 -6.11 18.21 -0.61
CA PRO A 101 -6.79 17.90 -1.86
C PRO A 101 -7.75 19.05 -2.18
N PRO A 102 -7.79 19.55 -3.44
CA PRO A 102 -8.65 20.66 -3.80
C PRO A 102 -10.03 20.37 -3.23
N GLU A 103 -10.58 21.30 -2.46
CA GLU A 103 -11.91 21.18 -1.88
C GLU A 103 -12.82 20.73 -3.00
N ARG A 104 -13.28 19.47 -2.92
CA ARG A 104 -14.04 18.85 -4.00
C ARG A 104 -15.31 19.68 -4.10
N SER A 105 -15.37 20.57 -5.09
CA SER A 105 -16.52 21.40 -5.44
C SER A 105 -17.64 20.53 -5.95
N SER A 106 -18.18 19.75 -5.04
CA SER A 106 -19.33 18.92 -5.25
C SER A 106 -20.52 19.74 -4.78
N GLY A 107 -21.46 19.96 -5.70
CA GLY A 107 -22.70 20.67 -5.40
C GLY A 107 -23.28 20.21 -4.06
N SER A 108 -23.66 21.19 -3.24
CA SER A 108 -24.23 21.04 -1.91
C SER A 108 -23.26 20.51 -0.83
N GLN A 109 -22.73 21.42 -0.02
CA GLN A 109 -22.12 21.13 1.29
C GLN A 109 -23.13 20.63 2.34
N LYS A 110 -24.41 20.37 1.98
CA LYS A 110 -25.39 19.80 2.92
C LYS A 110 -25.08 18.32 3.14
N GLY A 111 -24.57 17.98 4.32
CA GLY A 111 -24.41 16.60 4.79
C GLY A 111 -23.18 16.43 5.68
N HIS A 112 -23.13 15.31 6.42
CA HIS A 112 -21.98 14.98 7.26
C HIS A 112 -20.79 14.56 6.36
N PRO A 113 -19.66 15.29 6.37
CA PRO A 113 -18.54 15.03 5.44
C PRO A 113 -17.95 13.64 5.61
N GLU A 114 -17.88 13.15 6.85
CA GLU A 114 -17.41 11.79 7.17
C GLU A 114 -18.31 10.71 6.57
N ARG A 115 -19.64 10.88 6.69
CA ARG A 115 -20.62 9.95 6.12
C ARG A 115 -20.49 9.90 4.60
N ARG A 116 -20.30 11.06 3.97
CA ARG A 116 -20.08 11.14 2.53
C ARG A 116 -18.80 10.42 2.11
N ALA A 117 -17.69 10.68 2.81
CA ALA A 117 -16.43 10.01 2.56
C ALA A 117 -16.55 8.49 2.74
N PHE A 118 -17.31 8.05 3.74
CA PHE A 118 -17.60 6.64 3.94
C PHE A 118 -18.43 6.04 2.82
N ILE A 119 -19.49 6.70 2.36
CA ILE A 119 -20.28 6.26 1.19
C ILE A 119 -19.37 6.10 -0.04
N GLU A 120 -18.50 7.07 -0.32
CA GLU A 120 -17.56 7.00 -1.45
C GLU A 120 -16.53 5.88 -1.27
N TYR A 121 -16.03 5.66 -0.05
CA TYR A 121 -15.12 4.56 0.28
C TYR A 121 -15.77 3.20 0.06
N VAL A 122 -16.97 2.98 0.60
CA VAL A 122 -17.70 1.71 0.43
C VAL A 122 -17.95 1.46 -1.05
N ALA A 123 -18.37 2.48 -1.81
CA ALA A 123 -18.57 2.35 -3.25
C ALA A 123 -17.29 1.97 -4.00
N MET A 124 -16.14 2.55 -3.64
CA MET A 124 -14.85 2.17 -4.24
C MET A 124 -14.46 0.73 -3.92
N ARG A 125 -14.59 0.29 -2.66
CA ARG A 125 -14.33 -1.11 -2.28
C ARG A 125 -15.26 -2.06 -3.01
N PHE A 126 -16.52 -1.67 -3.20
CA PHE A 126 -17.50 -2.44 -3.95
C PHE A 126 -17.07 -2.62 -5.41
N TYR A 127 -16.63 -1.54 -6.05
CA TYR A 127 -16.12 -1.58 -7.41
C TYR A 127 -14.86 -2.43 -7.54
N GLU A 128 -13.93 -2.32 -6.59
CA GLU A 128 -12.71 -3.13 -6.56
C GLU A 128 -13.00 -4.64 -6.53
N ASN A 129 -13.99 -5.06 -5.74
CA ASN A 129 -14.32 -6.46 -5.53
C ASN A 129 -15.26 -7.05 -6.59
N PHE A 130 -16.18 -6.24 -7.11
CA PHE A 130 -17.29 -6.74 -7.95
C PHE A 130 -17.38 -6.10 -9.34
N ARG A 131 -16.50 -5.12 -9.62
CA ARG A 131 -16.48 -4.31 -10.85
C ARG A 131 -17.81 -3.63 -11.14
N ASP A 132 -18.52 -3.26 -10.08
CA ASP A 132 -19.84 -2.64 -10.12
C ASP A 132 -20.05 -1.82 -8.85
N ILE A 133 -21.02 -0.90 -8.83
CA ILE A 133 -21.40 -0.11 -7.66
C ILE A 133 -22.91 -0.22 -7.46
N HIS A 134 -23.30 -1.17 -6.61
CA HIS A 134 -24.71 -1.43 -6.31
C HIS A 134 -25.21 -0.53 -5.17
N THR A 135 -25.88 0.56 -5.53
CA THR A 135 -26.22 1.65 -4.60
C THR A 135 -27.05 1.20 -3.39
N GLU A 136 -28.01 0.27 -3.53
CA GLU A 136 -28.83 -0.21 -2.41
C GLU A 136 -27.97 -0.94 -1.37
N ALA A 137 -27.14 -1.89 -1.82
CA ALA A 137 -26.23 -2.65 -0.97
C ALA A 137 -25.19 -1.74 -0.30
N VAL A 138 -24.67 -0.73 -1.01
CA VAL A 138 -23.81 0.30 -0.41
C VAL A 138 -24.54 1.05 0.69
N GLY A 139 -25.81 1.42 0.49
CA GLY A 139 -26.61 2.11 1.50
C GLY A 139 -26.82 1.27 2.75
N GLU A 140 -27.07 -0.02 2.60
CA GLU A 140 -27.24 -0.96 3.73
C GLU A 140 -25.96 -1.12 4.55
N ILE A 141 -24.80 -1.18 3.90
CA ILE A 141 -23.49 -1.18 4.59
C ILE A 141 -23.30 0.13 5.36
N VAL A 142 -23.64 1.27 4.74
CA VAL A 142 -23.52 2.58 5.39
C VAL A 142 -24.43 2.69 6.61
N MET A 143 -25.64 2.15 6.55
CA MET A 143 -26.58 2.13 7.68
C MET A 143 -26.08 1.31 8.88
N GLN A 144 -25.15 0.36 8.70
CA GLN A 144 -24.52 -0.35 9.84
C GLN A 144 -23.64 0.58 10.70
N VAL A 145 -23.11 1.65 10.10
CA VAL A 145 -22.23 2.61 10.80
C VAL A 145 -22.97 3.91 11.11
N TRP A 146 -23.84 4.37 10.21
CA TRP A 146 -24.72 5.54 10.37
C TRP A 146 -26.18 5.15 10.16
N PRO A 147 -26.87 4.64 11.20
CA PRO A 147 -28.24 4.12 11.09
C PRO A 147 -29.29 5.12 10.60
N ASP A 148 -29.03 6.42 10.75
CA ASP A 148 -29.90 7.51 10.30
C ASP A 148 -29.76 7.85 8.80
N THR A 149 -28.90 7.11 8.08
CA THR A 149 -28.65 7.36 6.66
C THR A 149 -29.83 6.92 5.80
N GLN A 150 -30.48 7.87 5.14
CA GLN A 150 -31.55 7.59 4.18
C GLN A 150 -31.00 7.20 2.80
N ASP A 151 -31.70 6.31 2.10
CA ASP A 151 -31.38 5.89 0.71
C ASP A 151 -31.23 7.06 -0.27
N ARG A 152 -32.02 8.13 -0.08
CA ARG A 152 -31.93 9.34 -0.90
C ARG A 152 -30.56 10.00 -0.76
N THR A 153 -29.98 10.00 0.44
CA THR A 153 -28.64 10.54 0.71
C THR A 153 -27.58 9.76 -0.06
N VAL A 154 -27.64 8.43 0.01
CA VAL A 154 -26.69 7.54 -0.67
C VAL A 154 -26.79 7.71 -2.19
N ARG A 155 -28.00 7.77 -2.75
CA ARG A 155 -28.22 8.02 -4.19
C ARG A 155 -27.73 9.40 -4.64
N ASN A 156 -27.91 10.43 -3.82
CA ASN A 156 -27.42 11.77 -4.14
C ASN A 156 -25.88 11.82 -4.17
N VAL A 157 -25.23 11.19 -3.18
CA VAL A 157 -23.77 11.07 -3.15
C VAL A 157 -23.27 10.24 -4.33
N LEU A 158 -23.88 9.07 -4.57
CA LEU A 158 -23.55 8.16 -5.66
C LEU A 158 -24.38 8.43 -6.92
N SER A 159 -24.46 9.70 -7.33
CA SER A 159 -25.04 10.07 -8.62
C SER A 159 -24.35 9.34 -9.77
N ALA A 160 -25.02 9.19 -10.92
CA ALA A 160 -24.43 8.53 -12.09
C ALA A 160 -23.07 9.16 -12.48
N LYS A 161 -22.99 10.49 -12.46
CA LYS A 161 -21.74 11.23 -12.68
C LYS A 161 -20.67 10.87 -11.63
N ARG A 162 -21.02 10.87 -10.34
CA ARG A 162 -20.04 10.59 -9.28
C ARG A 162 -19.54 9.15 -9.32
N ARG A 163 -20.40 8.18 -9.63
CA ARG A 163 -19.99 6.77 -9.82
C ARG A 163 -18.98 6.64 -10.96
N ALA A 164 -19.22 7.29 -12.10
CA ALA A 164 -18.27 7.30 -13.21
C ALA A 164 -16.92 7.93 -12.82
N GLU A 165 -16.94 9.03 -12.06
CA GLU A 165 -15.72 9.64 -11.52
C GLU A 165 -14.96 8.70 -10.59
N LEU A 166 -15.64 8.04 -9.64
CA LEU A 166 -15.00 7.10 -8.71
C LEU A 166 -14.38 5.90 -9.44
N ILE A 167 -15.05 5.38 -10.47
CA ILE A 167 -14.51 4.30 -11.31
C ILE A 167 -13.22 4.78 -12.00
N LYS A 168 -13.24 5.96 -12.61
CA LYS A 168 -12.06 6.55 -13.26
C LYS A 168 -10.93 6.83 -12.26
N GLU A 169 -11.25 7.33 -11.07
CA GLU A 169 -10.29 7.55 -9.97
C GLU A 169 -9.64 6.21 -9.57
N PHE A 170 -10.43 5.15 -9.43
CA PHE A 170 -9.92 3.82 -9.09
C PHE A 170 -9.03 3.23 -10.19
N GLU A 171 -9.48 3.24 -11.45
CA GLU A 171 -8.73 2.70 -12.57
C GLU A 171 -7.41 3.45 -12.81
N SER A 172 -7.44 4.78 -12.71
CA SER A 172 -6.22 5.60 -12.82
C SER A 172 -5.28 5.42 -11.63
N GLY A 173 -5.82 5.21 -10.43
CA GLY A 173 -5.06 4.89 -9.22
C GLY A 173 -4.41 3.51 -9.28
N GLN A 174 -5.12 2.49 -9.79
CA GLN A 174 -4.57 1.15 -9.98
C GLN A 174 -3.40 1.14 -10.94
N ARG A 175 -3.52 1.83 -12.09
CA ARG A 175 -2.38 1.98 -13.03
C ARG A 175 -1.14 2.60 -12.37
N ARG A 176 -1.32 3.50 -11.40
CA ARG A 176 -0.22 4.10 -10.64
C ARG A 176 0.34 3.14 -9.58
N ARG A 177 -0.52 2.36 -8.91
CA ARG A 177 -0.10 1.34 -7.94
C ARG A 177 0.63 0.19 -8.61
N ASP A 178 0.11 -0.35 -9.71
CA ASP A 178 0.76 -1.40 -10.49
C ASP A 178 2.14 -0.94 -10.98
N GLY A 179 2.26 0.32 -11.42
CA GLY A 179 3.55 0.93 -11.76
C GLY A 179 4.49 1.06 -10.57
N ALA A 180 3.99 1.50 -9.41
CA ALA A 180 4.79 1.67 -8.19
C ALA A 180 5.21 0.33 -7.56
N ASP A 181 4.36 -0.68 -7.58
CA ASP A 181 4.63 -2.03 -7.11
C ASP A 181 5.63 -2.72 -8.03
N THR A 182 5.53 -2.53 -9.35
CA THR A 182 6.54 -3.01 -10.30
C THR A 182 7.90 -2.34 -10.04
N VAL A 183 7.94 -1.02 -9.83
CA VAL A 183 9.18 -0.30 -9.49
C VAL A 183 9.74 -0.74 -8.13
N THR A 184 8.88 -0.98 -7.15
CA THR A 184 9.28 -1.44 -5.80
C THR A 184 9.77 -2.87 -5.83
N GLN A 185 9.14 -3.76 -6.59
CA GLN A 185 9.61 -5.13 -6.80
C GLN A 185 10.93 -5.16 -7.57
N ILE A 186 11.13 -4.30 -8.58
CA ILE A 186 12.42 -4.15 -9.26
C ILE A 186 13.48 -3.60 -8.30
N ALA A 187 13.16 -2.62 -7.45
CA ALA A 187 14.07 -2.08 -6.45
C ALA A 187 14.42 -3.13 -5.39
N LEU A 188 13.46 -3.90 -4.89
CA LEU A 188 13.68 -5.01 -3.95
C LEU A 188 14.46 -6.15 -4.59
N ALA A 189 14.22 -6.47 -5.86
CA ALA A 189 15.00 -7.45 -6.60
C ALA A 189 16.46 -6.97 -6.74
N ARG A 190 16.69 -5.71 -7.12
CA ARG A 190 18.03 -5.11 -7.18
C ARG A 190 18.73 -5.08 -5.82
N MET A 191 18.02 -4.75 -4.74
CA MET A 191 18.57 -4.77 -3.38
C MET A 191 18.86 -6.20 -2.88
N LYS A 192 18.08 -7.20 -3.29
CA LYS A 192 18.36 -8.62 -3.01
C LYS A 192 19.58 -9.11 -3.80
N THR A 193 19.74 -8.67 -5.04
CA THR A 193 20.93 -8.93 -5.85
C THR A 193 22.16 -8.24 -5.24
N ASP A 194 22.06 -6.97 -4.84
CA ASP A 194 23.16 -6.22 -4.23
C ASP A 194 23.54 -6.73 -2.84
N ARG A 195 22.57 -7.12 -1.98
CA ARG A 195 22.88 -7.76 -0.69
C ARG A 195 23.43 -9.16 -0.86
N GLY A 196 22.91 -9.96 -1.80
CA GLY A 196 23.45 -11.29 -2.10
C GLY A 196 24.91 -11.21 -2.54
N ILE A 197 25.25 -10.22 -3.38
CA ILE A 197 26.61 -9.98 -3.86
C ILE A 197 27.50 -9.41 -2.76
N GLN A 198 27.05 -8.44 -1.98
CA GLN A 198 27.86 -7.87 -0.89
C GLN A 198 28.15 -8.89 0.22
N THR A 199 27.24 -9.82 0.49
CA THR A 199 27.46 -10.86 1.50
C THR A 199 28.42 -11.94 1.00
N LEU A 200 28.31 -12.34 -0.27
CA LEU A 200 29.22 -13.32 -0.89
C LEU A 200 30.65 -12.77 -1.05
N VAL A 201 30.79 -11.52 -1.50
CA VAL A 201 32.12 -10.88 -1.64
C VAL A 201 32.79 -10.65 -0.28
N ALA A 202 32.03 -10.25 0.75
CA ALA A 202 32.56 -10.06 2.10
C ALA A 202 32.93 -11.39 2.80
N GLU A 203 32.26 -12.49 2.47
CA GLU A 203 32.57 -13.83 2.99
C GLU A 203 33.76 -14.45 2.25
N GLU A 204 33.90 -14.18 0.94
CA GLU A 204 35.05 -14.58 0.12
C GLU A 204 36.34 -13.89 0.53
N ASP A 205 36.33 -12.57 0.76
CA ASP A 205 37.52 -11.84 1.23
C ASP A 205 38.00 -12.37 2.59
N ARG A 206 37.06 -12.79 3.46
CA ARG A 206 37.38 -13.42 4.76
C ARG A 206 37.94 -14.83 4.60
N VAL A 207 37.38 -15.64 3.70
CA VAL A 207 37.85 -17.01 3.42
C VAL A 207 39.21 -16.98 2.73
N VAL A 208 39.43 -16.08 1.77
CA VAL A 208 40.73 -15.88 1.11
C VAL A 208 41.76 -15.38 2.13
N ALA A 209 41.43 -14.39 2.97
CA ALA A 209 42.32 -13.94 4.04
C ALA A 209 42.68 -15.07 5.03
N ALA A 210 41.72 -15.92 5.40
CA ALA A 210 41.97 -17.08 6.27
C ALA A 210 42.85 -18.15 5.60
N ILE A 211 42.66 -18.43 4.29
CA ILE A 211 43.49 -19.36 3.53
C ILE A 211 44.92 -18.83 3.35
N LEU A 212 45.09 -17.51 3.23
CA LEU A 212 46.41 -16.87 3.14
C LEU A 212 47.19 -16.91 4.46
N GLN A 213 46.50 -17.03 5.61
CA GLN A 213 47.09 -17.18 6.94
C GLN A 213 47.49 -18.63 7.29
N LEU A 214 47.16 -19.62 6.44
CA LEU A 214 47.63 -21.00 6.63
C LEU A 214 49.14 -21.10 6.38
N ASP A 215 49.86 -21.63 7.36
CA ASP A 215 51.32 -21.70 7.42
C ASP A 215 51.88 -22.58 6.28
N PRO A 216 52.65 -22.03 5.33
CA PRO A 216 53.11 -22.74 4.15
C PRO A 216 54.14 -23.86 4.44
N THR A 217 54.61 -23.98 5.68
CA THR A 217 55.69 -24.91 6.05
C THR A 217 55.23 -26.34 6.37
N LYS A 218 53.91 -26.60 6.48
CA LYS A 218 53.35 -27.90 6.89
C LYS A 218 52.86 -28.81 5.74
N GLY A 219 53.41 -28.67 4.54
CA GLY A 219 53.02 -29.53 3.40
C GLY A 219 51.63 -29.24 2.81
N ASP A 220 50.99 -28.14 3.22
CA ASP A 220 49.65 -27.72 2.80
C ASP A 220 49.62 -26.88 1.51
N THR A 221 50.72 -26.83 0.76
CA THR A 221 50.82 -26.01 -0.47
C THR A 221 49.84 -26.48 -1.55
N GLU A 222 49.63 -27.78 -1.67
CA GLU A 222 48.67 -28.37 -2.63
C GLU A 222 47.22 -28.23 -2.12
N LEU A 223 46.98 -28.33 -0.80
CA LEU A 223 45.68 -28.07 -0.20
C LEU A 223 45.27 -26.60 -0.38
N ARG A 224 46.20 -25.65 -0.18
CA ARG A 224 46.00 -24.22 -0.39
C ARG A 224 45.69 -23.90 -1.85
N LYS A 225 46.42 -24.50 -2.82
CA LYS A 225 46.12 -24.34 -4.25
C LYS A 225 44.75 -24.92 -4.61
N ALA A 226 44.42 -26.11 -4.10
CA ALA A 226 43.12 -26.74 -4.35
C ALA A 226 41.96 -25.90 -3.80
N LEU A 227 42.10 -25.36 -2.58
CA LEU A 227 41.09 -24.48 -1.97
C LEU A 227 40.92 -23.16 -2.74
N LEU A 228 42.03 -22.53 -3.17
CA LEU A 228 41.96 -21.33 -4.02
C LEU A 228 41.31 -21.61 -5.37
N ALA A 229 41.57 -22.76 -5.99
CA ALA A 229 40.95 -23.17 -7.24
C ALA A 229 39.43 -23.42 -7.10
N VAL A 230 38.99 -24.00 -5.97
CA VAL A 230 37.56 -24.21 -5.68
C VAL A 230 36.83 -22.87 -5.48
N VAL A 231 37.46 -21.92 -4.79
CA VAL A 231 36.90 -20.57 -4.63
C VAL A 231 36.81 -19.85 -5.99
N ALA A 232 37.85 -19.93 -6.84
CA ALA A 232 37.85 -19.35 -8.18
C ALA A 232 36.83 -20.01 -9.15
N ALA A 233 36.58 -21.31 -9.01
CA ALA A 233 35.58 -22.02 -9.81
C ALA A 233 34.14 -21.64 -9.41
N ARG A 234 33.90 -21.44 -8.10
CA ARG A 234 32.60 -21.00 -7.59
C ARG A 234 32.25 -19.58 -8.03
N THR A 235 33.21 -18.66 -7.99
CA THR A 235 33.01 -17.28 -8.49
C THR A 235 32.74 -17.25 -9.99
N SER A 236 33.47 -18.05 -10.77
CA SER A 236 33.24 -18.15 -12.23
C SER A 236 31.86 -18.72 -12.57
N SER A 237 31.37 -19.69 -11.79
CA SER A 237 30.02 -20.27 -11.96
C SER A 237 28.91 -19.28 -11.59
N ALA A 238 29.08 -18.52 -10.51
CA ALA A 238 28.13 -17.47 -10.11
C ALA A 238 28.04 -16.33 -11.14
N LEU A 239 29.18 -15.89 -11.70
CA LEU A 239 29.24 -14.91 -12.78
C LEU A 239 28.63 -15.43 -14.10
N ALA A 240 28.74 -16.73 -14.39
CA ALA A 240 28.11 -17.34 -15.56
C ALA A 240 26.58 -17.41 -15.41
N GLN A 241 26.06 -17.71 -14.21
CA GLN A 241 24.62 -17.69 -13.92
C GLN A 241 24.02 -16.28 -14.00
N GLN A 242 24.81 -15.25 -13.67
CA GLN A 242 24.43 -13.84 -13.84
C GLN A 242 24.28 -13.47 -15.32
N LYS A 243 25.20 -13.89 -16.19
CA LYS A 243 25.10 -13.63 -17.64
C LYS A 243 23.96 -14.36 -18.33
N ALA A 244 23.49 -15.48 -17.77
CA ALA A 244 22.33 -16.22 -18.28
C ALA A 244 20.98 -15.65 -17.80
N SER A 245 20.99 -14.74 -16.81
CA SER A 245 19.78 -14.13 -16.22
C SER A 245 19.53 -12.68 -16.70
N ILE A 246 20.32 -12.20 -17.67
CA ILE A 246 20.19 -10.92 -18.38
C ILE A 246 19.84 -11.23 -19.83
#